data_AF-A0A388SH35-F1
#
_entry.id   AF-A0A388SH35-F1
#
_cell.length_a   1.000
_cell.length_b   1.000
_cell.length_c   1.000
_cell.angle_alpha   90.00
_cell.angle_beta   90.00
_cell.angle_gamma   90.00
#
_symmetry.space_group_name_H-M   'P 1'
#
loop_
_entity.id
_entity.type
_entity.pdbx_description
1 polymer ?
#
loop_
_entity_poly.entity_id
_entity_poly.type
_entity_poly.pdbx_seq_one_letter_code
_entity_poly.pdbx_strand_id
1 'polypeptide(L)' 'MPNQPVNVTFWLDPKVKAEADALFSEMGLTLNTAVSMFVRQSIRDGGFPFRPTVAPAKDAEAAVTEEKAADPKKA' A
#
# COMPACT_ATOMS: atom_id res chain seq x y z
N MET A 1 24.98 1.35 -11.02
CA MET A 1 24.81 2.58 -10.22
C MET A 1 24.81 2.19 -8.75
N PRO A 2 25.61 2.83 -7.87
CA PRO A 2 25.54 2.55 -6.44
C PRO A 2 24.16 2.97 -5.90
N ASN A 3 23.47 2.05 -5.24
CA ASN A 3 22.16 2.28 -4.62
C ASN A 3 22.34 3.11 -3.34
N GLN A 4 22.35 4.43 -3.47
CA GLN A 4 22.48 5.33 -2.31
C GLN A 4 21.11 5.57 -1.66
N PRO A 5 21.03 5.63 -0.32
CA PRO A 5 19.79 5.97 0.37
C PRO A 5 19.41 7.42 0.03
N VAL A 6 18.13 7.61 -0.33
CA VAL A 6 17.55 8.93 -0.58
C VAL A 6 16.73 9.33 0.63
N ASN A 7 16.94 10.54 1.16
CA ASN A 7 16.13 11.06 2.24
C ASN A 7 14.82 11.63 1.68
N VAL A 8 13.68 11.17 2.20
CA VAL A 8 12.35 11.61 1.80
C VAL A 8 11.63 12.23 3.00
N THR A 9 11.13 13.46 2.84
CA THR A 9 10.34 14.15 3.86
C THR A 9 8.92 14.32 3.35
N PHE A 10 7.95 13.83 4.11
CA PHE A 10 6.52 14.03 3.86
C PHE A 10 5.83 14.47 5.13
N TRP A 11 4.70 15.14 4.98
CA TRP A 11 3.92 15.66 6.10
C TRP A 11 2.84 14.63 6.44
N LEU A 12 2.73 14.31 7.72
CA LEU A 12 1.74 13.37 8.24
C LEU A 12 1.13 13.97 9.50
N ASP A 13 -0.17 13.74 9.71
CA ASP A 13 -0.82 14.11 10.96
C ASP A 13 -0.17 13.34 12.13
N PRO A 14 0.12 14.00 13.26
CA PRO A 14 0.77 13.35 14.40
C PRO A 14 -0.04 12.17 14.97
N LYS A 15 -1.37 12.20 14.90
CA LYS A 15 -2.23 11.08 15.33
C LYS A 15 -2.07 9.88 14.40
N VAL A 16 -2.12 10.13 13.09
CA VAL A 16 -1.96 9.09 12.06
C VAL A 16 -0.56 8.47 12.15
N LYS A 17 0.47 9.27 12.43
CA LYS A 17 1.82 8.76 12.68
C LYS A 17 1.86 7.80 13.87
N ALA A 18 1.24 8.18 14.99
CA ALA A 18 1.23 7.35 16.19
C ALA A 18 0.47 6.03 15.99
N GLU A 19 -0.68 6.07 15.33
CA GLU A 19 -1.46 4.88 14.97
C GLU A 19 -0.67 3.94 14.04
N ALA A 20 -0.03 4.50 13.01
CA ALA A 20 0.80 3.74 12.09
C ALA A 20 2.03 3.14 12.79
N ASP A 21 2.73 3.90 13.63
CA ASP A 21 3.88 3.40 14.39
C ASP A 21 3.49 2.23 15.30
N ALA A 22 2.35 2.32 16.00
CA ALA A 22 1.85 1.22 16.84
C ALA A 22 1.53 -0.03 16.01
N LEU A 23 0.76 0.13 14.92
CA LEU A 23 0.35 -0.96 14.03
C LEU A 23 1.55 -1.66 13.38
N PHE A 24 2.53 -0.90 12.88
CA PHE A 24 3.72 -1.48 12.27
C PHE A 24 4.64 -2.12 13.31
N SER A 25 4.73 -1.55 14.51
CA SER A 25 5.53 -2.12 15.61
C SER A 25 5.01 -3.49 16.06
N GLU A 26 3.69 -3.69 16.10
CA GLU A 26 3.07 -5.00 16.39
C GLU A 26 3.48 -6.06 15.35
N MET A 27 3.70 -5.66 14.10
CA MET A 27 4.19 -6.55 13.03
C MET A 27 5.73 -6.65 12.96
N GLY A 28 6.46 -5.97 13.86
CA GLY A 28 7.93 -5.93 13.82
C GLY A 28 8.50 -5.09 12.67
N LEU A 29 7.72 -4.14 12.14
CA LEU A 29 8.08 -3.26 11.04
C LEU A 29 8.24 -1.82 11.51
N THR A 30 9.10 -1.06 10.84
CA THR A 30 9.19 0.39 11.00
C THR A 30 8.36 1.09 9.93
N LEU A 31 7.86 2.29 10.23
CA LEU A 31 7.15 3.13 9.27
C LEU A 31 7.95 3.33 7.96
N ASN A 32 9.27 3.52 8.06
CA ASN A 32 10.15 3.64 6.90
C ASN A 32 10.17 2.38 6.02
N THR A 33 10.16 1.19 6.64
CA THR A 33 10.12 -0.09 5.92
C THR A 33 8.79 -0.26 5.20
N ALA A 34 7.68 0.07 5.88
CA ALA A 34 6.34 0.02 5.31
C ALA A 34 6.20 0.96 4.09
N VAL A 35 6.66 2.21 4.20
CA VAL A 35 6.66 3.18 3.08
C VAL A 35 7.54 2.70 1.93
N SER A 36 8.71 2.14 2.22
CA SER A 36 9.60 1.60 1.18
C SER A 36 8.97 0.42 0.43
N MET A 37 8.25 -0.46 1.14
CA MET A 37 7.50 -1.56 0.54
C MET A 37 6.34 -1.04 -0.31
N PHE A 38 5.60 -0.05 0.18
CA PHE A 38 4.52 0.62 -0.55
C PHE A 38 5.00 1.11 -1.92
N VAL A 39 6.06 1.92 -1.96
CA VAL A 39 6.58 2.49 -3.22
C VAL A 39 7.05 1.39 -4.17
N ARG A 40 7.72 0.36 -3.66
CA ARG A 40 8.18 -0.77 -4.47
C ARG A 40 7.03 -1.57 -5.06
N GLN A 41 5.95 -1.77 -4.30
CA GLN A 41 4.78 -2.48 -4.78
C GLN A 41 4.04 -1.66 -5.84
N SER A 42 3.91 -0.34 -5.65
CA SER A 42 3.32 0.55 -6.66
C SER A 42 4.06 0.49 -7.99
N ILE A 43 5.40 0.47 -7.94
CA ILE A 43 6.25 0.35 -9.14
C ILE A 43 6.07 -1.01 -9.82
N ARG A 44 5.97 -2.08 -9.03
CA ARG A 44 5.82 -3.45 -9.54
C ARG A 44 4.49 -3.66 -10.25
N ASP A 45 3.40 -3.16 -9.66
CA ASP A 45 2.04 -3.38 -10.18
C ASP A 45 1.61 -2.31 -11.18
N GLY A 46 2.41 -1.23 -11.33
CA GLY A 46 2.06 -0.10 -12.19
C GLY A 46 0.82 0.67 -11.71
N GLY A 47 0.51 0.58 -10.42
CA GLY A 47 -0.74 1.07 -9.86
C GLY A 47 -0.64 1.32 -8.35
N PHE A 48 -1.77 1.56 -7.72
CA PHE A 48 -1.83 1.79 -6.29
C PHE A 48 -1.85 0.43 -5.55
N PRO A 49 -1.01 0.20 -4.51
CA PRO A 49 -0.83 -1.14 -3.91
C PRO A 49 -2.00 -1.57 -3.02
N PHE A 50 -2.99 -0.71 -2.86
CA PHE A 50 -4.31 -1.04 -2.34
C PHE A 50 -5.39 -0.47 -3.27
N ARG A 51 -6.56 -1.12 -3.31
CA ARG A 51 -7.71 -0.60 -4.04
C ARG A 51 -8.34 0.54 -3.21
N PRO A 52 -8.42 1.78 -3.72
CA PRO A 52 -9.09 2.85 -2.99
C PRO A 52 -10.59 2.53 -2.90
N THR A 53 -11.08 2.29 -1.69
CA THR A 53 -12.50 2.08 -1.40
C THR A 53 -13.08 3.33 -0.74
N VAL A 54 -14.31 3.71 -1.12
CA VAL A 54 -15.06 4.79 -0.46
C VAL A 54 -15.74 4.35 0.84
N ALA A 55 -15.74 3.05 1.14
CA ALA A 55 -16.27 2.50 2.38
C ALA A 55 -15.17 2.43 3.47
N PRO A 56 -15.47 2.79 4.73
CA PRO A 56 -14.54 2.65 5.84
C PRO A 56 -14.18 1.16 6.04
N ALA A 57 -12.93 0.90 6.40
CA ALA A 57 -12.27 -0.41 6.38
C ALA A 57 -12.87 -1.53 7.27
N LYS A 58 -14.05 -1.34 7.87
CA LYS A 58 -14.71 -2.36 8.69
C LYS A 58 -15.47 -3.42 7.89
N ASP A 59 -15.72 -3.17 6.61
CA ASP A 59 -16.58 -4.02 5.78
C ASP A 59 -15.88 -4.53 4.49
N ALA A 60 -14.55 -4.43 4.42
CA ALA A 60 -13.76 -4.73 3.21
C ALA A 60 -13.45 -6.22 3.01
N GLU A 61 -14.01 -7.13 3.80
CA GLU A 61 -13.83 -8.58 3.63
C GLU A 61 -14.85 -9.21 2.66
N ALA A 62 -15.85 -8.47 2.18
CA ALA A 62 -16.92 -9.01 1.33
C ALA A 62 -16.80 -8.72 -0.19
N ALA A 63 -15.83 -7.92 -0.63
CA ALA A 63 -15.76 -7.44 -2.03
C ALA A 63 -14.70 -8.15 -2.89
N VAL A 64 -14.28 -9.36 -2.52
CA VAL A 64 -13.51 -10.26 -3.39
C VAL A 64 -14.47 -11.26 -4.03
N THR A 65 -15.35 -10.79 -4.90
CA THR A 65 -15.89 -11.64 -5.97
C THR A 65 -15.94 -10.79 -7.23
N GLU A 66 -15.45 -11.38 -8.33
CA GLU A 66 -15.44 -10.83 -9.70
C GLU A 66 -14.37 -9.73 -9.91
N GLU A 67 -13.30 -9.95 -10.68
CA GLU A 67 -13.30 -10.39 -12.07
C GLU A 67 -11.96 -11.10 -12.35
N LYS A 68 -11.99 -12.43 -12.37
CA LYS A 68 -11.05 -13.22 -13.19
C LYS A 68 -11.79 -13.49 -14.50
N ALA A 69 -11.11 -13.16 -15.61
CA ALA A 69 -11.40 -13.51 -17.00
C ALA A 69 -12.00 -12.38 -17.87
N ALA A 70 -11.13 -11.73 -18.66
CA ALA A 70 -11.33 -11.60 -20.12
C ALA A 70 -10.06 -11.08 -20.81
N ASP A 71 -9.19 -12.00 -21.22
CA ASP A 71 -8.50 -11.93 -22.52
C ASP A 71 -8.45 -13.41 -22.98
N PRO A 72 -8.76 -13.84 -24.23
CA PRO A 72 -8.67 -13.11 -25.51
C PRO A 72 -9.88 -13.31 -26.48
N LYS A 73 -9.89 -12.55 -27.60
CA LYS A 73 -10.26 -12.94 -28.98
C LYS A 73 -11.13 -11.92 -29.75
N LYS A 74 -10.43 -11.14 -30.57
CA LYS A 74 -10.63 -10.99 -32.03
C LYS A 74 -11.85 -11.73 -32.61
N ALA A 75 -12.80 -10.97 -33.15
CA ALA A 75 -13.64 -11.31 -34.31
C ALA A 75 -14.08 -10.01 -34.99
#